data_AF-A0A511H791-F1
#
_entry.id   AF-A0A511H791-F1
#
_cell.length_a   1.000
_cell.length_b   1.000
_cell.length_c   1.000
_cell.angle_alpha   90.00
_cell.angle_beta   90.00
_cell.angle_gamma   90.00
#
_symmetry.space_group_name_H-M   'P 1'
#
loop_
_entity.id
_entity.type
_entity.pdbx_description
1 polymer ?
#
loop_
_entity_poly.entity_id
_entity_poly.type
_entity_poly.pdbx_seq_one_letter_code
_entity_poly.pdbx_strand_id
1 'polypeptide(L)'
;MFASSNPLPFGSTAAIHYSADRLTQCRGTINGTTPGWTITGYYQFNDGPVQRFWVAGFSSTPNPPAPSIPLNTRGTLAIWFENTSRWGCQTWDSNFGNNHVFTVQ
;
A
#
# COMPACT_ATOMS: atom_id res chain seq x y z
N MET A 1 6.84 -23.47 -8.99
CA MET A 1 5.73 -23.54 -8.02
C MET A 1 5.05 -22.17 -7.96
N PHE A 2 3.75 -22.17 -8.30
CA PHE A 2 2.67 -21.21 -8.05
C PHE A 2 2.92 -19.69 -8.11
N ALA A 3 2.49 -19.09 -9.22
CA ALA A 3 1.79 -17.80 -9.17
C ALA A 3 0.46 -17.99 -9.91
N SER A 4 -0.51 -18.63 -9.26
CA SER A 4 -1.91 -18.51 -9.68
C SER A 4 -2.40 -17.12 -9.29
N SER A 5 -1.86 -16.09 -9.94
CA SER A 5 -2.46 -14.75 -9.92
C SER A 5 -3.67 -14.84 -10.82
N ASN A 6 -4.76 -15.42 -10.32
CA ASN A 6 -6.04 -15.27 -10.99
C ASN A 6 -6.26 -13.77 -11.20
N PRO A 7 -6.53 -13.34 -12.45
CA PRO A 7 -6.73 -11.94 -12.74
C PRO A 7 -7.86 -11.40 -11.86
N LEU A 8 -7.64 -10.21 -11.31
CA LEU A 8 -8.60 -9.57 -10.43
C LEU A 8 -9.84 -9.17 -11.26
N PRO A 9 -11.06 -9.46 -10.79
CA PRO A 9 -12.27 -9.16 -11.55
C PRO A 9 -12.53 -7.66 -11.63
N PHE A 10 -12.67 -7.15 -12.85
CA PHE A 10 -13.08 -5.78 -13.11
C PHE A 10 -14.44 -5.46 -12.45
N GLY A 11 -14.57 -4.23 -11.96
CA GLY A 11 -15.79 -3.75 -11.28
C GLY A 11 -15.92 -4.23 -9.83
N SER A 12 -14.95 -4.98 -9.33
CA SER A 12 -14.89 -5.37 -7.92
C SER A 12 -13.99 -4.44 -7.10
N THR A 13 -13.97 -4.65 -5.78
CA THR A 13 -13.05 -3.96 -4.87
C THR A 13 -12.02 -4.95 -4.35
N ALA A 14 -10.74 -4.69 -4.59
CA ALA A 14 -9.65 -5.48 -4.03
C ALA A 14 -9.39 -5.03 -2.58
N ALA A 15 -9.54 -5.95 -1.62
CA ALA A 15 -9.12 -5.74 -0.25
C ALA A 15 -7.59 -5.86 -0.14
N ILE A 16 -6.94 -4.90 0.51
CA ILE A 16 -5.49 -4.89 0.67
C ILE A 16 -5.13 -5.46 2.04
N HIS A 17 -4.58 -6.67 2.03
CA HIS A 17 -4.03 -7.30 3.23
C HIS A 17 -2.51 -7.12 3.24
N TYR A 18 -2.05 -5.98 3.77
CA TYR A 18 -0.63 -5.70 3.90
C TYR A 18 -0.16 -5.92 5.33
N SER A 19 0.80 -6.82 5.53
CA SER A 19 1.45 -6.96 6.83
C SER A 19 2.42 -5.81 7.03
N ALA A 20 2.15 -5.00 8.04
CA ALA A 20 3.00 -3.87 8.38
C ALA A 20 4.44 -4.36 8.64
N ASP A 21 4.64 -5.56 9.19
CA ASP A 21 5.98 -6.09 9.54
C ASP A 21 6.93 -6.28 8.35
N ARG A 22 6.46 -6.12 7.11
CA ARG A 22 7.32 -6.01 5.93
C ARG A 22 8.12 -4.69 5.91
N LEU A 23 7.62 -3.63 6.53
CA LEU A 23 8.24 -2.31 6.66
C LEU A 23 8.41 -1.93 8.13
N THR A 24 9.41 -2.53 8.78
CA THR A 24 9.76 -2.27 10.18
C THR A 24 10.75 -1.12 10.36
N GLN A 25 11.48 -0.74 9.30
CA GLN A 25 12.36 0.42 9.31
C GLN A 25 11.56 1.73 9.42
N CYS A 26 12.16 2.78 9.96
CA CYS A 26 11.54 4.10 10.11
C CYS A 26 10.30 4.14 11.04
N ARG A 27 10.22 3.28 12.06
CA ARG A 27 9.09 3.22 13.00
C ARG A 27 9.33 3.90 14.35
N GLY A 28 9.64 5.20 14.36
CA GLY A 28 9.75 5.93 15.64
C GLY A 28 8.39 6.24 16.28
N THR A 29 8.34 6.44 17.59
CA THR A 29 7.10 6.81 18.32
C THR A 29 7.13 8.25 18.83
N ILE A 30 6.00 8.94 18.73
CA ILE A 30 5.76 10.24 19.34
C ILE A 30 5.30 10.00 20.78
N ASN A 31 6.00 10.58 21.75
CA ASN A 31 5.71 10.46 23.18
C ASN A 31 5.61 9.01 23.68
N GLY A 32 6.34 8.08 23.05
CA GLY A 32 6.43 6.68 23.46
C GLY A 32 5.28 5.76 23.03
N THR A 33 4.10 6.30 22.72
CA THR A 33 2.89 5.49 22.42
C THR A 33 2.28 5.74 21.04
N THR A 34 2.41 6.96 20.51
CA THR A 34 1.79 7.31 19.24
C THR A 34 2.74 6.93 18.10
N PRO A 35 2.30 6.26 17.03
CA PRO A 35 3.14 6.05 15.86
C PRO A 35 3.61 7.41 15.31
N GLY A 36 4.92 7.61 15.18
CA GLY A 36 5.51 8.75 14.46
C GLY A 36 5.82 8.41 13.01
N TRP A 37 5.11 7.43 12.46
CA TRP A 37 5.32 6.86 11.14
C TRP A 37 3.98 6.51 10.51
N THR A 38 3.93 6.51 9.19
CA THR A 38 2.75 6.14 8.41
C THR A 38 3.17 5.30 7.22
N ILE A 39 2.52 4.15 7.07
CA ILE A 39 2.62 3.34 5.85
C ILE A 39 1.54 3.79 4.88
N THR A 40 1.97 4.23 3.71
CA THR A 40 1.11 4.64 2.60
C THR A 40 1.25 3.61 1.48
N GLY A 41 0.13 3.09 1.02
CA GLY A 41 0.07 2.27 -0.19
C GLY A 41 -0.17 3.18 -1.39
N TYR A 42 0.57 2.94 -2.45
CA TYR A 42 0.43 3.63 -3.73
C TYR A 42 0.03 2.63 -4.80
N TYR A 43 -0.81 3.04 -5.71
CA TYR A 43 -1.18 2.21 -6.85
C TYR A 43 -1.38 3.03 -8.12
N GLN A 44 -1.14 2.40 -9.26
CA GLN A 44 -1.40 2.97 -10.57
C GLN A 44 -2.00 1.91 -11.50
N PHE A 45 -2.91 2.33 -12.37
CA PHE A 45 -3.46 1.50 -13.45
C PHE A 45 -2.85 1.93 -14.78
N ASN A 46 -2.31 0.99 -15.55
CA ASN A 46 -1.78 1.22 -16.92
C ASN A 46 -0.86 2.45 -17.03
N ASP A 47 0.04 2.63 -16.06
CA ASP A 47 0.95 3.80 -15.99
C ASP A 47 0.24 5.17 -15.96
N GLY A 48 -1.01 5.17 -15.49
CA GLY A 48 -1.82 6.36 -15.27
C GLY A 48 -1.49 7.10 -13.96
N PRO A 49 -2.41 7.97 -13.48
CA PRO A 49 -2.16 8.78 -12.28
C PRO A 49 -2.03 7.90 -11.03
N VAL A 50 -0.95 8.12 -10.28
CA VAL A 50 -0.71 7.44 -8.99
C VAL A 50 -1.78 7.85 -7.97
N GLN A 51 -2.42 6.85 -7.40
CA GLN A 51 -3.35 6.98 -6.29
C GLN A 51 -2.69 6.49 -5.00
N ARG A 52 -3.20 6.93 -3.85
CA ARG A 52 -2.68 6.55 -2.54
C ARG A 52 -3.78 6.21 -1.54
N PHE A 53 -3.45 5.35 -0.59
CA PHE A 53 -4.33 4.95 0.50
C PHE A 53 -3.52 4.72 1.78
N TRP A 54 -4.15 4.95 2.94
CA TRP A 54 -3.56 4.66 4.23
C TRP A 54 -3.53 3.16 4.48
N VAL A 55 -2.43 2.65 5.02
CA VAL A 55 -2.26 1.21 5.32
C VAL A 55 -2.13 0.95 6.81
N ALA A 56 -1.23 1.69 7.48
CA ALA A 56 -0.94 1.51 8.89
C ALA A 56 -0.20 2.71 9.49
N GLY A 57 -0.11 2.75 10.82
CA GLY A 57 0.64 3.77 11.57
C GLY A 57 -0.23 4.96 11.96
N PHE A 58 0.36 6.15 11.93
CA PHE A 58 -0.35 7.39 12.23
C PHE A 58 -1.40 7.68 11.17
N SER A 59 -2.59 8.05 11.63
CA SER A 59 -3.71 8.52 10.82
C SER A 59 -4.30 9.75 11.50
N SER A 60 -4.57 10.80 10.73
CA SER A 60 -5.35 11.95 11.21
C SER A 60 -6.83 11.61 11.43
N THR A 61 -7.31 10.54 10.79
CA THR A 61 -8.69 10.06 10.91
C THR A 61 -8.76 8.97 11.97
N PRO A 62 -9.64 9.09 12.98
CA PRO A 62 -9.90 8.02 13.94
C PRO A 62 -10.47 6.78 13.24
N ASN A 63 -9.91 5.59 13.51
CA ASN A 63 -10.33 4.31 12.90
C ASN A 63 -10.44 4.39 11.36
N PRO A 64 -9.33 4.62 10.65
CA PRO A 64 -9.34 4.71 9.20
C PRO A 64 -9.92 3.42 8.58
N PRO A 65 -10.64 3.53 7.45
CA PRO A 65 -11.23 2.38 6.79
C PRO A 65 -10.14 1.39 6.35
N ALA A 66 -10.51 0.12 6.25
CA ALA A 66 -9.61 -0.90 5.74
C ALA A 66 -9.15 -0.53 4.31
N PRO A 67 -7.86 -0.67 3.99
CA PRO A 67 -7.33 -0.29 2.70
C PRO A 67 -7.95 -1.15 1.59
N SER A 68 -8.47 -0.50 0.57
CA SER A 68 -9.10 -1.16 -0.57
C SER A 68 -8.91 -0.36 -1.86
N ILE A 69 -8.86 -1.07 -2.98
CA ILE A 69 -8.67 -0.49 -4.31
C ILE A 69 -9.88 -0.84 -5.17
N PRO A 70 -10.63 0.15 -5.68
CA PRO A 70 -11.68 -0.11 -6.66
C PRO A 70 -11.05 -0.49 -8.00
N LEU A 71 -11.41 -1.67 -8.52
CA LEU A 71 -10.91 -2.20 -9.78
C LEU A 71 -11.76 -1.69 -10.95
N ASN A 72 -11.81 -0.37 -11.10
CA ASN A 72 -12.60 0.33 -12.11
C ASN A 72 -11.87 0.45 -13.47
N THR A 73 -10.66 -0.07 -13.58
CA THR A 73 -9.81 0.02 -14.76
C THR A 73 -9.23 -1.36 -15.07
N ARG A 74 -9.40 -1.82 -16.32
CA ARG A 74 -8.81 -3.07 -16.81
C ARG A 74 -7.33 -2.89 -17.16
N GLY A 75 -6.56 -3.96 -17.08
CA GLY A 75 -5.16 -3.98 -17.48
C GLY A 75 -4.22 -4.22 -16.29
N THR A 76 -3.13 -3.47 -16.23
CA THR A 76 -2.05 -3.68 -15.25
C THR A 76 -2.24 -2.77 -14.05
N LEU A 77 -2.34 -3.36 -12.86
CA LEU A 77 -2.33 -2.67 -11.58
C LEU A 77 -0.96 -2.86 -10.92
N ALA A 78 -0.20 -1.79 -10.76
CA ALA A 78 1.05 -1.82 -9.99
C ALA A 78 0.81 -1.17 -8.62
N ILE A 79 1.32 -1.82 -7.57
CA ILE A 79 1.16 -1.39 -6.17
C ILE A 79 2.53 -1.38 -5.48
N TRP A 80 2.80 -0.35 -4.69
CA TRP A 80 3.99 -0.28 -3.85
C TRP A 80 3.68 0.41 -2.53
N PHE A 81 4.51 0.19 -1.53
CA PHE A 81 4.29 0.72 -0.18
C PHE A 81 5.47 1.55 0.25
N GLU A 82 5.18 2.62 0.99
CA GLU A 82 6.17 3.51 1.57
C GLU A 82 5.92 3.59 3.07
N ASN A 83 6.97 3.53 3.88
CA ASN A 83 6.90 3.96 5.26
C ASN A 83 7.65 5.27 5.42
N THR A 84 6.95 6.31 5.88
CA THR A 84 7.54 7.60 6.19
C THR A 84 7.49 7.85 7.68
N SER A 85 8.48 8.55 8.20
CA SER A 85 8.57 8.93 9.60
C SER A 85 8.69 10.44 9.76
N ARG A 86 8.08 10.96 10.83
CA ARG A 86 8.09 12.39 11.15
C ARG A 86 9.50 12.98 11.31
N TRP A 87 10.51 12.18 11.63
CA TRP A 87 11.91 12.60 11.76
C TRP A 87 12.71 12.51 10.46
N GLY A 88 12.06 12.34 9.31
CA GLY A 88 12.71 12.36 7.99
C GLY A 88 13.24 11.00 7.51
N CYS A 89 12.92 9.91 8.20
CA CYS A 89 13.23 8.56 7.73
C CYS A 89 12.18 8.10 6.72
N GLN A 90 12.62 7.55 5.59
CA GLN A 90 11.75 6.97 4.56
C GLN A 90 12.30 5.61 4.11
N THR A 91 11.42 4.66 3.86
CA THR A 91 11.75 3.34 3.29
C THR A 91 10.61 2.85 2.40
N TRP A 92 10.92 1.97 1.46
CA TRP A 92 10.00 1.53 0.42
C TRP A 92 9.95 -0.01 0.37
N ASP A 93 8.75 -0.56 0.25
CA ASP A 93 8.50 -1.95 -0.13
C ASP A 93 7.87 -1.96 -1.53
N SER A 94 8.75 -2.04 -2.51
CA SER A 94 8.43 -2.09 -3.93
C SER A 94 8.86 -3.43 -4.54
N ASN A 95 8.91 -4.52 -3.75
CA ASN A 95 9.41 -5.81 -4.22
C ASN A 95 10.77 -5.69 -4.94
N PHE A 96 11.75 -5.06 -4.29
CA PHE A 96 13.08 -4.77 -4.86
C PHE A 96 13.05 -3.92 -6.15
N GLY A 97 12.09 -2.99 -6.25
CA GLY A 97 11.94 -2.08 -7.39
C GLY A 97 11.03 -2.60 -8.51
N ASN A 98 10.51 -3.82 -8.40
CA ASN A 98 9.64 -4.42 -9.42
C ASN A 98 8.14 -4.10 -9.22
N ASN A 99 7.78 -3.51 -8.08
CA ASN A 99 6.42 -3.30 -7.60
C ASN A 99 5.61 -4.60 -7.52
N HIS A 100 4.46 -4.56 -6.84
CA HIS A 100 3.52 -5.65 -6.83
C HIS A 100 2.55 -5.47 -7.99
N VAL A 101 2.71 -6.27 -9.05
CA VAL A 101 1.94 -6.16 -10.29
C VAL A 101 0.84 -7.21 -10.35
N PHE A 102 -0.38 -6.78 -10.67
CA PHE A 102 -1.55 -7.62 -10.83
C PHE A 102 -2.26 -7.30 -12.15
N THR A 103 -2.92 -8.29 -12.73
CA THR A 103 -3.75 -8.11 -13.92
C THR A 103 -5.21 -7.99 -13.51
N VAL A 104 -5.93 -7.00 -14.04
CA VAL A 104 -7.37 -6.78 -13.84
C VAL A 104 -8.14 -7.06 -15.13
N GLN A 105 -9.14 -7.94 -15.10
CA GLN A 105 -9.93 -8.37 -16.27
C GLN A 105 -11.43 -8.31 -16.03
#